data_AF-A0A5P2AZV2-F1
#
_entry.id   AF-A0A5P2AZV2-F1
#
_cell.length_a   1.000
_cell.length_b   1.000
_cell.length_c   1.000
_cell.angle_alpha   90.00
_cell.angle_beta   90.00
_cell.angle_gamma   90.00
#
_symmetry.space_group_name_H-M   'P 1'
#
loop_
_entity.id
_entity.type
_entity.pdbx_description
1 polymer ?
#
loop_
_entity_poly.entity_id
_entity_poly.type
_entity_poly.pdbx_seq_one_letter_code
_entity_poly.pdbx_strand_id
1 'polypeptide(L)'
;MSDDPLTSFVRTVVGSGAPMLVLSPHLDDAVLSCGGLLGWAGRRAPVTVATLFTEAAPPPYALSARQYLKRTGTEDAEELFAARRAEDRHVLELLDVRSRHIGLVDGLFRRLPRPRAGTERLARLVPELALVYPTYRLHLARGRISAGDADTLRAVGETVESLLPARSGGVLLAPLGVGGHADHVLCRTAAELSGRRVVYYEGPFAGPVPPEACRDGRKGRLGGGGA
;
A
#
# COMPACT_ATOMS: atom_id res chain seq x y z
N MET A 1 25.44 -18.82 17.33
CA MET A 1 24.99 -18.29 16.02
C MET A 1 24.37 -16.94 16.33
N SER A 2 24.94 -15.85 15.83
CA SER A 2 24.37 -14.51 15.98
C SER A 2 23.02 -14.47 15.27
N ASP A 3 21.94 -14.10 15.96
CA ASP A 3 20.65 -13.84 15.33
C ASP A 3 20.88 -12.85 14.17
N ASP A 4 20.34 -13.16 12.99
CA ASP A 4 20.43 -12.23 11.87
C ASP A 4 19.68 -10.92 12.24
N PRO A 5 20.04 -9.78 11.62
CA PRO A 5 19.49 -8.48 12.01
C PRO A 5 17.95 -8.41 11.95
N LEU A 6 17.31 -9.17 11.05
CA LEU A 6 15.86 -9.23 10.94
C LEU A 6 15.27 -9.99 12.12
N THR A 7 15.81 -11.16 12.44
CA THR A 7 15.37 -11.97 13.59
C THR A 7 15.54 -11.22 14.91
N SER A 8 16.67 -10.55 15.09
CA SER A 8 16.93 -9.70 16.27
C SER A 8 15.94 -8.53 16.35
N PHE A 9 15.68 -7.85 15.23
CA PHE A 9 14.72 -6.75 15.17
C PHE A 9 13.29 -7.21 15.47
N VAL A 10 12.83 -8.27 14.81
CA VAL A 10 11.50 -8.84 14.98
C VAL A 10 11.30 -9.33 16.42
N ARG A 11 12.29 -10.01 17.01
CA ARG A 11 12.25 -10.40 18.42
C ARG A 11 12.24 -9.20 19.37
N THR A 12 12.98 -8.14 19.07
CA THR A 12 13.00 -6.93 19.90
C THR A 12 11.67 -6.20 19.86
N VAL A 13 11.07 -6.05 18.66
CA VAL A 13 9.77 -5.39 18.51
C VAL A 13 8.66 -6.23 19.16
N VAL A 14 8.64 -7.53 18.92
CA VAL A 14 7.59 -8.40 19.49
C VAL A 14 7.79 -8.63 20.99
N GLY A 15 9.04 -8.75 21.46
CA GLY A 15 9.36 -8.92 22.88
C GLY A 15 9.14 -7.66 23.73
N SER A 16 9.10 -6.47 23.11
CA SER A 16 8.81 -5.21 23.79
C SER A 16 7.32 -4.87 23.88
N GLY A 17 6.45 -5.65 23.22
CA GLY A 17 5.01 -5.36 23.14
C GLY A 17 4.67 -4.12 22.31
N ALA A 18 5.64 -3.57 21.57
CA ALA A 18 5.43 -2.42 20.71
C ALA A 18 4.49 -2.78 19.53
N PRO A 19 3.57 -1.89 19.14
CA PRO A 19 2.63 -2.18 18.07
C PRO A 19 3.33 -2.29 16.72
N MET A 20 2.84 -3.19 15.88
CA MET A 20 3.25 -3.36 14.48
C MET A 20 2.11 -2.90 13.57
N LEU A 21 2.39 -1.93 12.72
CA LEU A 21 1.50 -1.53 11.63
C LEU A 21 2.07 -2.04 10.31
N VAL A 22 1.29 -2.83 9.58
CA VAL A 22 1.63 -3.30 8.24
C VAL A 22 0.70 -2.61 7.25
N LEU A 23 1.26 -1.82 6.33
CA LEU A 23 0.49 -1.24 5.25
C LEU A 23 0.40 -2.24 4.10
N SER A 24 -0.82 -2.58 3.71
CA SER A 24 -1.12 -3.41 2.53
C SER A 24 -1.74 -2.51 1.46
N PRO A 25 -1.15 -2.37 0.25
CA PRO A 25 -1.80 -1.64 -0.83
C PRO A 25 -3.16 -2.26 -1.16
N HIS A 26 -3.20 -3.54 -1.51
CA HIS A 26 -4.43 -4.25 -1.86
C HIS A 26 -4.76 -5.38 -0.88
N LEU A 27 -5.96 -5.94 -1.06
CA LEU A 27 -6.58 -7.01 -0.26
C LEU A 27 -5.94 -8.38 -0.54
N ASP A 28 -4.63 -8.48 -0.31
CA ASP A 28 -3.81 -9.69 -0.46
C ASP A 28 -2.32 -9.43 -0.18
N ASP A 29 -1.79 -8.26 -0.57
CA ASP A 29 -0.35 -7.97 -0.59
C ASP A 29 0.37 -8.31 0.72
N ALA A 30 -0.11 -7.82 1.88
CA ALA A 30 0.53 -8.09 3.16
C ALA A 30 0.51 -9.58 3.54
N VAL A 31 -0.57 -10.30 3.22
CA VAL A 31 -0.67 -11.74 3.52
C VAL A 31 0.25 -12.54 2.59
N LEU A 32 0.27 -12.23 1.29
CA LEU A 32 1.11 -12.91 0.31
C LEU A 32 2.60 -12.67 0.56
N SER A 33 2.98 -11.45 0.97
CA SER A 33 4.36 -11.07 1.21
C SER A 33 4.86 -11.38 2.62
N CYS A 34 4.00 -11.27 3.63
CA CYS A 34 4.38 -11.33 5.05
C CYS A 34 3.59 -12.37 5.85
N GLY A 35 2.82 -13.27 5.23
CA GLY A 35 1.94 -14.22 5.93
C GLY A 35 2.62 -15.04 7.03
N GLY A 36 3.86 -15.49 6.80
CA GLY A 36 4.65 -16.19 7.82
C GLY A 36 4.98 -15.31 9.03
N LEU A 37 5.35 -14.04 8.81
CA LEU A 37 5.60 -13.07 9.87
C LEU A 37 4.30 -12.72 10.60
N LEU A 38 3.22 -12.45 9.87
CA LEU A 38 1.92 -12.12 10.43
C LEU A 38 1.39 -13.25 11.32
N GLY A 39 1.44 -14.50 10.84
CA GLY A 39 1.01 -15.65 11.63
C GLY A 39 1.90 -15.92 12.85
N TRP A 40 3.18 -15.56 12.80
CA TRP A 40 4.05 -15.64 13.97
C TRP A 40 3.80 -14.51 14.98
N ALA A 41 3.65 -13.27 14.50
CA ALA A 41 3.56 -12.06 15.30
C ALA A 41 2.18 -11.79 15.88
N GLY A 42 1.09 -12.12 15.18
CA GLY A 42 -0.29 -11.81 15.60
C GLY A 42 -0.60 -12.32 17.01
N ARG A 43 -0.17 -13.54 17.32
CA ARG A 43 -0.33 -14.18 18.65
C ARG A 43 0.63 -13.68 19.74
N ARG A 44 1.49 -12.70 19.44
CA ARG A 44 2.61 -12.31 20.32
C ARG A 44 2.73 -10.81 20.54
N ALA A 45 2.22 -10.01 19.62
CA ALA A 45 2.26 -8.55 19.71
C ALA A 45 0.99 -7.93 19.08
N PRO A 46 0.68 -6.67 19.41
CA PRO A 46 -0.40 -5.96 18.74
C PRO A 46 -0.05 -5.71 17.28
N VAL A 47 -0.60 -6.50 16.35
CA VAL A 47 -0.41 -6.33 14.91
C VAL A 47 -1.69 -5.77 14.29
N THR A 48 -1.55 -4.71 13.49
CA THR A 48 -2.61 -4.18 12.64
C THR A 48 -2.15 -4.20 11.19
N VAL A 49 -2.94 -4.82 10.31
CA VAL A 49 -2.79 -4.69 8.85
C VAL A 49 -3.79 -3.64 8.39
N ALA A 50 -3.28 -2.52 7.88
CA ALA A 50 -4.06 -1.47 7.26
C ALA A 50 -4.05 -1.65 5.75
N THR A 51 -5.15 -2.14 5.20
CA THR A 51 -5.32 -2.32 3.76
C THR A 51 -5.91 -1.05 3.15
N LEU A 52 -5.15 -0.43 2.26
CA LEU A 52 -5.39 0.94 1.80
C LEU A 52 -6.49 1.00 0.73
N PHE A 53 -6.29 0.30 -0.38
CA PHE A 53 -7.11 0.38 -1.58
C PHE A 53 -8.15 -0.74 -1.60
N THR A 54 -9.26 -0.50 -0.89
CA THR A 54 -10.30 -1.51 -0.64
C THR A 54 -11.61 -1.25 -1.36
N GLU A 55 -11.68 -0.20 -2.18
CA GLU A 55 -12.88 0.20 -2.91
C GLU A 55 -12.63 0.35 -4.41
N ALA A 56 -13.70 0.31 -5.17
CA ALA A 56 -13.72 0.69 -6.57
C ALA A 56 -14.73 1.82 -6.83
N ALA A 57 -14.42 2.71 -7.77
CA ALA A 57 -15.42 3.66 -8.24
C ALA A 57 -16.51 2.92 -9.05
N PRO A 58 -17.78 3.35 -8.98
CA PRO A 58 -18.88 2.74 -9.73
C PRO A 58 -18.70 2.90 -11.25
N PRO A 59 -19.48 2.16 -12.08
CA PRO A 59 -19.43 2.28 -13.53
C PRO A 59 -19.74 3.72 -14.03
N PRO A 60 -19.38 4.06 -15.28
CA PRO A 60 -18.80 3.19 -16.31
C PRO A 60 -17.31 2.87 -16.08
N TYR A 61 -16.91 1.65 -16.42
CA TYR A 61 -15.54 1.16 -16.27
C TYR A 61 -14.72 1.36 -17.56
N ALA A 62 -13.46 1.79 -17.40
CA ALA A 62 -12.48 1.80 -18.49
C ALA A 62 -12.13 0.38 -18.96
N LEU A 63 -11.52 0.26 -20.14
CA LEU A 63 -11.16 -1.01 -20.76
C LEU A 63 -10.30 -1.90 -19.86
N SER A 64 -9.31 -1.34 -19.16
CA SER A 64 -8.45 -2.10 -18.25
C SER A 64 -9.22 -2.65 -17.05
N ALA A 65 -10.14 -1.85 -16.48
CA ALA A 65 -11.01 -2.27 -15.39
C ALA A 65 -11.95 -3.39 -15.83
N ARG A 66 -12.61 -3.24 -16.98
CA ARG A 66 -13.48 -4.28 -17.56
C ARG A 66 -12.72 -5.57 -17.85
N GLN A 67 -11.50 -5.48 -18.37
CA GLN A 67 -10.67 -6.65 -18.63
C GLN A 67 -10.28 -7.37 -17.33
N TYR A 68 -9.97 -6.61 -16.27
CA TYR A 68 -9.67 -7.16 -14.95
C TYR A 68 -10.89 -7.88 -14.37
N LEU A 69 -12.05 -7.20 -14.31
CA LEU A 69 -13.31 -7.78 -13.83
C LEU A 69 -13.66 -9.09 -14.56
N LYS A 70 -13.56 -9.10 -15.89
CA LYS A 70 -13.79 -10.30 -16.71
C LYS A 70 -12.86 -11.46 -16.33
N ARG A 71 -11.60 -11.20 -15.97
CA ARG A 71 -10.65 -12.24 -15.53
C ARG A 71 -10.99 -12.78 -14.14
N THR A 72 -11.56 -11.94 -13.28
CA THR A 72 -12.01 -12.35 -11.95
C THR A 72 -13.37 -13.04 -11.95
N GLY A 73 -14.10 -13.03 -13.07
CA GLY A 73 -15.40 -13.68 -13.21
C GLY A 73 -16.60 -12.87 -12.71
N THR A 74 -16.41 -11.58 -12.40
CA THR A 74 -17.49 -10.63 -12.05
C THR A 74 -17.60 -9.52 -13.10
N GLU A 75 -18.74 -8.86 -13.16
CA GLU A 75 -18.95 -7.66 -13.97
C GLU A 75 -19.07 -6.38 -13.12
N ASP A 76 -19.24 -6.53 -11.80
CA ASP A 76 -19.37 -5.42 -10.85
C ASP A 76 -18.16 -5.34 -9.93
N ALA A 77 -17.51 -4.17 -9.93
CA ALA A 77 -16.37 -3.94 -9.07
C ALA A 77 -16.74 -3.91 -7.58
N GLU A 78 -17.94 -3.45 -7.22
CA GLU A 78 -18.35 -3.45 -5.81
C GLU A 78 -18.50 -4.88 -5.28
N GLU A 79 -19.10 -5.78 -6.08
CA GLU A 79 -19.19 -7.20 -5.75
C GLU A 79 -17.79 -7.81 -5.53
N LEU A 80 -16.85 -7.54 -6.45
CA LEU A 80 -15.47 -8.01 -6.33
C LEU A 80 -14.80 -7.53 -5.04
N PHE A 81 -14.85 -6.22 -4.77
CA PHE A 81 -14.18 -5.65 -3.59
C PHE A 81 -14.88 -6.06 -2.30
N ALA A 82 -16.20 -6.23 -2.28
CA ALA A 82 -16.92 -6.79 -1.15
C ALA A 82 -16.45 -8.22 -0.82
N ALA A 83 -16.32 -9.08 -1.83
CA ALA A 83 -15.79 -10.42 -1.67
C ALA A 83 -14.34 -10.41 -1.15
N ARG A 84 -13.46 -9.59 -1.76
CA ARG A 84 -12.06 -9.47 -1.35
C ARG A 84 -11.89 -8.91 0.06
N ARG A 85 -12.74 -7.96 0.49
CA ARG A 85 -12.77 -7.47 1.89
C ARG A 85 -13.19 -8.56 2.86
N ALA A 86 -14.17 -9.38 2.50
CA ALA A 86 -14.58 -10.51 3.34
C ALA A 86 -13.45 -11.55 3.48
N GLU A 87 -12.78 -11.87 2.37
CA GLU A 87 -11.62 -12.77 2.35
C GLU A 87 -10.46 -12.25 3.19
N ASP A 88 -10.02 -11.01 2.98
CA ASP A 88 -8.91 -10.40 3.72
C ASP A 88 -9.17 -10.37 5.23
N ARG A 89 -10.40 -9.99 5.64
CA ARG A 89 -10.80 -10.00 7.06
C ARG A 89 -10.74 -11.40 7.65
N HIS A 90 -11.27 -12.39 6.93
CA HIS A 90 -11.29 -13.77 7.38
C HIS A 90 -9.86 -14.31 7.58
N VAL A 91 -8.97 -14.08 6.60
CA VAL A 91 -7.58 -14.54 6.70
C VAL A 91 -6.83 -13.85 7.83
N LEU A 92 -6.97 -12.53 7.98
CA LEU A 92 -6.29 -11.80 9.06
C LEU A 92 -6.81 -12.18 10.45
N GLU A 93 -8.10 -12.48 10.58
CA GLU A 93 -8.69 -13.02 11.81
C GLU A 93 -8.07 -14.38 12.18
N LEU A 94 -7.89 -15.29 11.22
CA LEU A 94 -7.20 -16.58 11.44
C LEU A 94 -5.74 -16.42 11.92
N LEU A 95 -5.10 -15.29 11.58
CA LEU A 95 -3.74 -14.98 11.98
C LEU A 95 -3.64 -14.24 13.32
N ASP A 96 -4.77 -13.96 13.99
CA ASP A 96 -4.85 -13.13 15.20
C ASP A 96 -4.30 -11.71 14.96
N VAL A 97 -4.62 -11.16 13.77
CA VAL A 97 -4.17 -9.83 13.34
C VAL A 97 -5.37 -8.92 13.14
N ARG A 98 -5.29 -7.68 13.64
CA ARG A 98 -6.35 -6.68 13.44
C ARG A 98 -6.36 -6.21 11.98
N SER A 99 -7.45 -6.43 11.27
CA SER A 99 -7.67 -5.88 9.93
C SER A 99 -8.25 -4.46 9.99
N ARG A 100 -7.72 -3.52 9.20
CA ARG A 100 -8.30 -2.19 8.99
C ARG A 100 -8.37 -1.86 7.50
N HIS A 101 -9.58 -1.89 6.94
CA HIS A 101 -9.85 -1.42 5.57
C HIS A 101 -10.04 0.09 5.58
N ILE A 102 -9.24 0.81 4.80
CA ILE A 102 -9.20 2.29 4.82
C ILE A 102 -10.23 2.91 3.87
N GLY A 103 -10.63 2.19 2.82
CA GLY A 103 -11.66 2.67 1.91
C GLY A 103 -11.14 3.54 0.77
N LEU A 104 -9.83 3.53 0.47
CA LEU A 104 -9.32 4.24 -0.70
C LEU A 104 -9.69 3.48 -1.97
N VAL A 105 -9.90 4.22 -3.06
CA VAL A 105 -10.22 3.63 -4.36
C VAL A 105 -8.95 3.10 -5.01
N ASP A 106 -8.99 1.87 -5.50
CA ASP A 106 -7.92 1.23 -6.28
C ASP A 106 -7.57 2.01 -7.55
N GLY A 107 -6.28 2.07 -7.88
CA GLY A 107 -5.74 2.84 -9.00
C GLY A 107 -6.38 2.52 -10.36
N LEU A 108 -6.89 1.31 -10.55
CA LEU A 108 -7.59 0.88 -11.76
C LEU A 108 -8.96 1.56 -11.92
N PHE A 109 -9.57 1.98 -10.82
CA PHE A 109 -10.89 2.62 -10.77
C PHE A 109 -10.81 4.10 -10.35
N ARG A 110 -9.61 4.60 -10.05
CA ARG A 110 -9.40 5.92 -9.48
C ARG A 110 -9.70 7.04 -10.48
N ARG A 111 -10.67 7.89 -10.14
CA ARG A 111 -11.09 9.05 -10.93
C ARG A 111 -10.25 10.29 -10.61
N LEU A 112 -10.09 11.16 -11.61
CA LEU A 112 -9.47 12.47 -11.42
C LEU A 112 -10.25 13.27 -10.37
N PRO A 113 -9.56 13.95 -9.43
CA PRO A 113 -10.22 14.80 -8.43
C PRO A 113 -11.06 15.92 -9.05
N ARG A 114 -10.61 16.42 -10.21
CA ARG A 114 -11.32 17.41 -11.01
C ARG A 114 -11.37 16.95 -12.46
N PRO A 115 -12.55 16.78 -13.06
CA PRO A 115 -12.69 16.53 -14.50
C PRO A 115 -12.03 17.66 -15.29
N ARG A 116 -11.51 17.35 -16.47
CA ARG A 116 -11.05 18.39 -17.40
C ARG A 116 -12.27 19.13 -17.93
N ALA A 117 -12.22 20.47 -17.91
CA ALA A 117 -13.32 21.30 -18.37
C ALA A 117 -13.73 20.93 -19.80
N GLY A 118 -15.02 20.66 -20.02
CA GLY A 118 -15.58 20.34 -21.34
C GLY A 118 -15.44 18.88 -21.76
N THR A 119 -14.84 18.01 -20.92
CA THR A 119 -14.70 16.58 -21.22
C THR A 119 -15.83 15.72 -20.65
N GLU A 120 -16.81 16.30 -19.97
CA GLU A 120 -17.80 15.57 -19.17
C GLU A 120 -18.66 14.63 -20.03
N ARG A 121 -19.07 15.09 -21.23
CA ARG A 121 -19.83 14.25 -22.17
C ARG A 121 -18.96 13.16 -22.78
N LEU A 122 -17.71 13.49 -23.12
CA LEU A 122 -16.77 12.54 -23.73
C LEU A 122 -16.35 11.46 -22.73
N ALA A 123 -16.16 11.80 -21.46
CA ALA A 123 -15.84 10.86 -20.38
C ALA A 123 -16.94 9.82 -20.14
N ARG A 124 -18.19 10.09 -20.52
CA ARG A 124 -19.27 9.07 -20.48
C ARG A 124 -19.10 8.02 -21.58
N LEU A 125 -18.51 8.40 -22.72
CA LEU A 125 -18.25 7.50 -23.85
C LEU A 125 -16.87 6.83 -23.74
N VAL A 126 -15.90 7.54 -23.17
CA VAL A 126 -14.50 7.13 -23.00
C VAL A 126 -14.10 7.34 -21.54
N PRO A 127 -14.43 6.38 -20.63
CA PRO A 127 -14.19 6.52 -19.20
C PRO A 127 -12.72 6.80 -18.82
N GLU A 128 -11.77 6.36 -19.64
CA GLU A 128 -10.33 6.56 -19.46
C GLU A 128 -9.95 8.04 -19.29
N LEU A 129 -10.70 8.96 -19.89
CA LEU A 129 -10.43 10.41 -19.80
C LEU A 129 -10.67 10.99 -18.40
N ALA A 130 -11.49 10.31 -17.60
CA ALA A 130 -11.82 10.69 -16.24
C ALA A 130 -10.95 9.97 -15.19
N LEU A 131 -9.99 9.13 -15.60
CA LEU A 131 -9.15 8.37 -14.67
C LEU A 131 -7.82 9.06 -14.38
N VAL A 132 -7.34 8.87 -13.15
CA VAL A 132 -5.96 9.25 -12.76
C VAL A 132 -4.95 8.43 -13.56
N TYR A 133 -5.27 7.15 -13.79
CA TYR A 133 -4.46 6.20 -14.54
C TYR A 133 -5.25 5.63 -15.72
N PRO A 134 -5.23 6.30 -16.90
CA PRO A 134 -6.05 5.89 -18.05
C PRO A 134 -5.74 4.48 -18.58
N THR A 135 -4.51 4.01 -18.43
CA THR A 135 -4.13 2.66 -18.85
C THR A 135 -3.18 2.01 -17.83
N TYR A 136 -3.34 0.71 -17.64
CA TYR A 136 -2.55 -0.05 -16.66
C TYR A 136 -1.04 0.07 -16.91
N ARG A 137 -0.55 -0.39 -18.08
CA ARG A 137 0.89 -0.50 -18.34
C ARG A 137 1.62 0.84 -18.47
N LEU A 138 0.97 1.86 -19.01
CA LEU A 138 1.64 3.14 -19.31
C LEU A 138 1.52 4.15 -18.18
N HIS A 139 0.56 3.97 -17.28
CA HIS A 139 0.28 4.93 -16.21
C HIS A 139 0.34 4.28 -14.84
N LEU A 140 -0.46 3.23 -14.59
CA LEU A 140 -0.58 2.63 -13.26
C LEU A 140 0.69 1.86 -12.85
N ALA A 141 1.31 1.11 -13.77
CA ALA A 141 2.51 0.29 -13.51
C ALA A 141 3.82 0.98 -13.93
N ARG A 142 3.89 2.32 -13.87
CA ARG A 142 5.07 3.10 -14.32
C ARG A 142 6.06 3.46 -13.21
N GLY A 143 5.73 3.14 -11.97
CA GLY A 143 6.53 3.50 -10.79
C GLY A 143 6.46 4.99 -10.44
N ARG A 144 5.41 5.70 -10.86
CA ARG A 144 5.24 7.14 -10.62
C ARG A 144 3.88 7.43 -10.03
N ILE A 145 3.86 8.32 -9.04
CA ILE A 145 2.63 8.85 -8.46
C ILE A 145 2.11 9.98 -9.36
N SER A 146 0.81 9.94 -9.68
CA SER A 146 0.17 11.01 -10.44
C SER A 146 -0.05 12.24 -9.56
N ALA A 147 -0.03 13.44 -10.14
CA ALA A 147 -0.42 14.65 -9.40
C ALA A 147 -1.87 14.58 -8.89
N GLY A 148 -2.72 13.77 -9.55
CA GLY A 148 -4.09 13.50 -9.10
C GLY A 148 -4.20 12.71 -7.79
N ASP A 149 -3.08 12.16 -7.29
CA ASP A 149 -3.03 11.38 -6.04
C ASP A 149 -2.52 12.15 -4.83
N ALA A 150 -2.39 13.48 -4.92
CA ALA A 150 -1.97 14.28 -3.78
C ALA A 150 -2.86 14.05 -2.53
N ASP A 151 -4.17 13.95 -2.74
CA ASP A 151 -5.13 13.69 -1.66
C ASP A 151 -5.06 12.24 -1.18
N THR A 152 -4.88 11.28 -2.10
CA THR A 152 -4.65 9.87 -1.77
C THR A 152 -3.42 9.73 -0.87
N LEU A 153 -2.28 10.31 -1.27
CA LEU A 153 -1.03 10.24 -0.52
C LEU A 153 -1.18 10.84 0.89
N ARG A 154 -1.89 11.97 0.99
CA ARG A 154 -2.20 12.59 2.29
C ARG A 154 -3.03 11.66 3.17
N ALA A 155 -4.08 11.06 2.63
CA ALA A 155 -4.94 10.12 3.37
C ALA A 155 -4.17 8.88 3.87
N VAL A 156 -3.21 8.37 3.09
CA VAL A 156 -2.33 7.28 3.56
C VAL A 156 -1.42 7.76 4.70
N GLY A 157 -0.84 8.96 4.59
CA GLY A 157 -0.05 9.54 5.68
C GLY A 157 -0.85 9.74 6.97
N GLU A 158 -2.06 10.27 6.87
CA GLU A 158 -3.00 10.43 8.00
C GLU A 158 -3.38 9.08 8.63
N THR A 159 -3.54 8.04 7.80
CA THR A 159 -3.77 6.67 8.26
C THR A 159 -2.59 6.16 9.09
N VAL A 160 -1.35 6.37 8.64
CA VAL A 160 -0.14 5.97 9.38
C VAL A 160 -0.08 6.68 10.72
N GLU A 161 -0.30 7.99 10.75
CA GLU A 161 -0.26 8.77 11.98
C GLU A 161 -1.37 8.40 12.97
N SER A 162 -2.57 8.10 12.46
CA SER A 162 -3.70 7.65 13.28
C SER A 162 -3.48 6.27 13.90
N LEU A 163 -3.00 5.31 13.10
CA LEU A 163 -2.89 3.91 13.53
C LEU A 163 -1.60 3.60 14.27
N LEU A 164 -0.55 4.37 14.01
CA LEU A 164 0.73 4.23 14.68
C LEU A 164 1.24 5.61 15.11
N PRO A 165 0.74 6.23 16.19
CA PRO A 165 1.21 7.55 16.62
C PRO A 165 2.72 7.58 16.96
N ALA A 166 3.40 8.72 16.82
CA ALA A 166 4.87 8.80 17.00
C ALA A 166 5.35 8.34 18.39
N ARG A 167 4.48 8.49 19.39
CA ARG A 167 4.75 8.10 20.79
C ARG A 167 4.66 6.60 21.04
N SER A 168 4.19 5.81 20.06
CA SER A 168 3.97 4.37 20.25
C SER A 168 5.27 3.55 20.22
N GLY A 169 6.35 4.09 19.66
CA GLY A 169 7.62 3.37 19.49
C GLY A 169 7.53 2.12 18.60
N GLY A 170 6.40 1.94 17.90
CA GLY A 170 6.13 0.75 17.10
C GLY A 170 6.81 0.78 15.72
N VAL A 171 6.70 -0.35 15.01
CA VAL A 171 7.28 -0.52 13.67
C VAL A 171 6.24 -0.33 12.58
N LEU A 172 6.65 0.31 11.48
CA LEU A 172 5.90 0.38 10.24
C LEU A 172 6.48 -0.58 9.21
N LEU A 173 5.65 -1.47 8.67
CA LEU A 173 5.98 -2.29 7.50
C LEU A 173 5.26 -1.73 6.28
N ALA A 174 5.96 -1.65 5.14
CA ALA A 174 5.43 -1.10 3.89
C ALA A 174 5.99 -1.88 2.69
N PRO A 175 5.30 -1.90 1.53
CA PRO A 175 5.84 -2.53 0.33
C PRO A 175 7.06 -1.77 -0.19
N LEU A 176 8.02 -2.48 -0.77
CA LEU A 176 9.17 -1.86 -1.44
C LEU A 176 8.79 -1.13 -2.75
N GLY A 177 7.64 -1.47 -3.33
CA GLY A 177 7.17 -0.90 -4.60
C GLY A 177 7.75 -1.57 -5.85
N VAL A 178 8.28 -2.79 -5.73
CA VAL A 178 8.74 -3.60 -6.86
C VAL A 178 7.60 -3.84 -7.84
N GLY A 179 7.87 -3.74 -9.15
CA GLY A 179 6.85 -3.83 -10.20
C GLY A 179 6.21 -2.49 -10.58
N GLY A 180 6.42 -1.43 -9.78
CA GLY A 180 6.07 -0.05 -10.15
C GLY A 180 4.57 0.26 -10.16
N HIS A 181 3.74 -0.55 -9.49
CA HIS A 181 2.33 -0.22 -9.32
C HIS A 181 2.16 1.03 -8.46
N ALA A 182 1.45 2.04 -8.94
CA ALA A 182 1.41 3.34 -8.29
C ALA A 182 0.84 3.29 -6.87
N ASP A 183 -0.11 2.40 -6.60
CA ASP A 183 -0.66 2.19 -5.26
C ASP A 183 0.40 1.67 -4.27
N HIS A 184 1.33 0.80 -4.71
CA HIS A 184 2.45 0.38 -3.87
C HIS A 184 3.44 1.54 -3.66
N VAL A 185 3.69 2.35 -4.69
CA VAL A 185 4.57 3.52 -4.59
C VAL A 185 3.96 4.56 -3.63
N LEU A 186 2.64 4.81 -3.69
CA LEU A 186 1.92 5.67 -2.75
C LEU A 186 2.11 5.21 -1.31
N CYS A 187 1.91 3.91 -1.07
CA CYS A 187 2.09 3.30 0.23
C CYS A 187 3.53 3.46 0.75
N ARG A 188 4.52 3.17 -0.10
CA ARG A 188 5.94 3.34 0.22
C ARG A 188 6.27 4.80 0.53
N THR A 189 5.85 5.73 -0.33
CA THR A 189 6.15 7.15 -0.17
C THR A 189 5.52 7.72 1.10
N ALA A 190 4.28 7.36 1.43
CA ALA A 190 3.69 7.76 2.71
C ALA A 190 4.44 7.18 3.92
N ALA A 191 4.89 5.93 3.84
CA ALA A 191 5.70 5.33 4.90
C ALA A 191 7.05 6.06 5.07
N GLU A 192 7.75 6.39 3.97
CA GLU A 192 9.00 7.16 3.99
C GLU A 192 8.80 8.56 4.58
N LEU A 193 7.71 9.23 4.21
CA LEU A 193 7.37 10.57 4.69
C LEU A 193 6.94 10.61 6.16
N SER A 194 6.55 9.48 6.75
CA SER A 194 6.16 9.41 8.16
C SER A 194 7.32 9.67 9.13
N GLY A 195 8.58 9.64 8.67
CA GLY A 195 9.77 9.79 9.51
C GLY A 195 9.99 8.62 10.48
N ARG A 196 9.27 7.51 10.30
CA ARG A 196 9.35 6.31 11.14
C ARG A 196 10.42 5.37 10.64
N ARG A 197 10.80 4.43 11.50
CA ARG A 197 11.57 3.27 11.07
C ARG A 197 10.66 2.35 10.25
N VAL A 198 10.89 2.36 8.93
CA VAL A 198 10.16 1.51 7.97
C VAL A 198 10.94 0.23 7.71
N VAL A 199 10.25 -0.91 7.71
CA VAL A 199 10.75 -2.18 7.21
C VAL A 199 10.00 -2.52 5.92
N TYR A 200 10.75 -2.80 4.85
CA TYR A 200 10.16 -3.08 3.55
C TYR A 200 9.94 -4.57 3.36
N TYR A 201 8.81 -4.93 2.76
CA TYR A 201 8.57 -6.25 2.21
C TYR A 201 8.51 -6.21 0.68
N GLU A 202 8.90 -7.31 0.03
CA GLU A 202 8.76 -7.46 -1.42
C GLU A 202 7.33 -7.86 -1.76
N GLY A 203 6.74 -7.25 -2.81
CA GLY A 203 5.44 -7.65 -3.31
C GLY A 203 5.49 -9.02 -4.01
N PRO A 204 4.37 -9.77 -4.09
CA PRO A 204 4.34 -11.11 -4.68
C PRO A 204 4.62 -11.11 -6.20
N PHE A 205 4.54 -9.95 -6.85
CA PHE A 205 4.78 -9.79 -8.29
C PHE A 205 6.13 -9.10 -8.53
N ALA A 206 7.23 -9.81 -8.30
CA ALA A 206 8.58 -9.31 -8.50
C ALA A 206 8.88 -9.09 -10.00
N GLY A 207 8.89 -7.82 -10.43
CA GLY A 207 9.65 -7.35 -11.59
C GLY A 207 11.07 -6.91 -11.19
N PRO A 208 11.96 -6.55 -12.14
CA PRO A 208 13.34 -6.16 -11.80
C PRO A 208 13.37 -5.00 -10.78
N VAL A 209 14.19 -5.19 -9.75
CA VAL A 209 14.37 -4.24 -8.65
C VAL A 209 14.95 -2.92 -9.19
N PRO A 210 14.32 -1.76 -8.96
CA PRO A 210 14.92 -0.49 -9.36
C PRO A 210 16.20 -0.23 -8.55
N PRO A 211 17.30 0.25 -9.18
CA PRO A 211 18.62 0.36 -8.58
C PRO A 211 18.73 1.33 -7.38
N GLU A 212 17.67 2.08 -7.09
CA GLU A 212 17.62 3.08 -6.01
C GLU A 212 17.15 2.52 -4.66
N ALA A 213 16.74 1.24 -4.60
CA ALA A 213 16.29 0.59 -3.36
C ALA A 213 17.41 0.36 -2.32
N CYS A 214 18.67 0.62 -2.68
CA CYS A 214 19.83 0.44 -1.83
C CYS A 214 20.54 1.79 -1.58
N ARG A 215 19.87 2.73 -0.92
CA ARG A 215 20.54 3.88 -0.31
C ARG A 215 20.22 3.91 1.18
N ASP A 216 21.20 3.44 1.95
CA ASP A 216 21.27 3.54 3.40
C ASP A 216 21.00 5.00 3.83
N GLY A 217 20.05 5.16 4.76
CA GLY A 217 19.60 6.44 5.32
C GLY A 217 20.61 7.10 6.25
N ARG A 218 21.90 7.09 5.91
CA ARG A 218 22.94 7.83 6.61
C ARG A 218 23.75 8.71 5.67
N LYS A 219 23.26 9.92 5.42
CA LYS A 219 24.12 11.08 5.17
C LYS A 219 23.57 12.28 5.91
N GLY A 220 24.22 12.61 7.03
CA GLY A 220 23.86 13.80 7.81
C GLY A 220 24.62 13.96 9.12
N ARG A 221 25.96 13.82 9.13
CA ARG A 221 26.88 14.52 10.06
C ARG A 221 28.32 14.10 9.83
N LEU A 222 29.04 14.88 9.02
CA LEU A 222 30.46 15.14 9.21
C LEU A 222 30.70 16.59 8.83
N GLY A 223 30.96 17.40 9.85
CA GLY A 223 31.20 18.83 9.78
C GLY A 223 31.67 19.29 11.15
N GLY A 224 32.76 18.68 11.63
CA GLY A 224 33.50 19.09 12.80
C GLY A 224 34.93 19.36 12.37
N GLY A 225 35.41 20.58 12.64
CA GLY A 225 36.76 21.01 12.36
C GLY A 225 36.91 22.48 12.72
N GLY A 226 37.04 22.76 14.01
CA GLY A 226 37.56 24.05 14.48
C GLY A 226 39.09 24.01 14.46
N ALA A 227 39.67 25.06 13.88
CA ALA A 227 40.88 25.76 14.29
C ALA A 227 40.91 27.08 13.50
#